data_AF-B6BM20-F1
#
_entry.id   AF-B6BM20-F1
#
_cell.length_a   1.000
_cell.length_b   1.000
_cell.length_c   1.000
_cell.angle_alpha   90.00
_cell.angle_beta   90.00
_cell.angle_gamma   90.00
#
_symmetry.space_group_name_H-M   'P 1'
#
loop_
_entity.id
_entity.type
_entity.pdbx_description
1 polymer ?
#
loop_
_entity_poly.entity_id
_entity_poly.type
_entity_poly.pdbx_seq_one_letter_code
_entity_poly.pdbx_strand_id
1 'polypeptide(L)'
;MQKSKNAFTMIEMVFVIVILGILAAIAIPRFAATRTDAEIAKGRSDIASIRSAIVSERQTQLIRGVSTYMPRLSTGVAGDNLFTGSDANRTLLMYGVSAGDWAQGIVNAGTTDTYTITINGVTLTFTYTVANGRFTCSTTAGSAAQNALCENLIN
;
A
#
# COMPACT_ATOMS: atom_id res chain seq x y z
N MET A 1 -46.78 38.05 14.19
CA MET A 1 -45.40 38.42 14.60
C MET A 1 -44.43 37.80 13.60
N GLN A 2 -43.95 38.56 12.61
CA GLN A 2 -42.93 38.06 11.67
C GLN A 2 -41.55 38.28 12.30
N LYS A 3 -40.85 37.17 12.59
CA LYS A 3 -39.46 37.14 13.05
C LYS A 3 -38.56 37.69 11.94
N SER A 4 -37.79 38.74 12.26
CA SER A 4 -36.69 39.22 11.43
C SER A 4 -35.66 38.09 11.25
N LYS A 5 -35.43 37.69 9.99
CA LYS A 5 -34.31 36.84 9.62
C LYS A 5 -33.09 37.75 9.48
N ASN A 6 -32.17 37.67 10.42
CA ASN A 6 -30.88 38.34 10.31
C ASN A 6 -30.08 37.66 9.19
N ALA A 7 -29.89 38.37 8.07
CA ALA A 7 -29.01 37.93 7.00
C ALA A 7 -27.55 38.28 7.37
N PHE A 8 -26.63 37.35 7.09
CA PHE A 8 -25.19 37.55 7.27
C PHE A 8 -24.70 38.71 6.40
N THR A 9 -23.75 39.50 6.91
CA THR A 9 -23.22 40.63 6.15
C THR A 9 -22.26 40.15 5.05
N MET A 10 -22.23 40.86 3.92
CA MET A 10 -21.27 40.57 2.83
C MET A 10 -19.82 40.59 3.33
N ILE A 11 -19.50 41.50 4.26
CA ILE A 11 -18.15 41.65 4.81
C ILE A 11 -17.74 40.45 5.69
N GLU A 12 -18.67 39.86 6.44
CA GLU A 12 -18.40 38.63 7.19
C GLU A 12 -18.07 37.46 6.26
N MET A 13 -18.80 37.32 5.16
CA MET A 13 -18.53 36.26 4.19
C MET A 13 -17.11 36.42 3.58
N VAL A 14 -16.71 37.66 3.29
CA VAL A 14 -15.37 37.99 2.76
C VAL A 14 -14.27 37.68 3.78
N PHE A 15 -14.47 38.03 5.05
CA PHE A 15 -13.47 37.75 6.08
C PHE A 15 -13.26 36.24 6.30
N VAL A 16 -14.35 35.46 6.26
CA VAL A 16 -14.29 34.00 6.39
C VAL A 16 -13.50 33.36 5.25
N ILE A 17 -13.75 33.73 4.00
CA ILE A 17 -13.00 33.17 2.85
C ILE A 17 -11.52 33.56 2.88
N VAL A 18 -11.17 34.75 3.37
CA VAL A 18 -9.78 35.18 3.51
C VAL A 18 -9.06 34.34 4.56
N ILE A 19 -9.67 34.12 5.73
CA ILE A 19 -9.09 33.26 6.77
C ILE A 19 -8.93 31.84 6.25
N LEU A 20 -9.96 31.27 5.63
CA LEU A 20 -9.89 29.93 5.05
C LEU A 20 -8.81 29.83 3.96
N GLY A 21 -8.61 30.88 3.17
CA GLY A 21 -7.54 30.95 2.17
C GLY A 21 -6.15 30.87 2.78
N ILE A 22 -5.89 31.61 3.87
CA ILE A 22 -4.59 31.59 4.56
C ILE A 22 -4.35 30.22 5.21
N LEU A 23 -5.36 29.67 5.88
CA LEU A 23 -5.26 28.35 6.51
C LEU A 23 -5.02 27.24 5.47
N ALA A 24 -5.70 27.30 4.33
CA ALA A 24 -5.54 26.34 3.24
C ALA A 24 -4.13 26.39 2.63
N ALA A 25 -3.56 27.59 2.44
CA ALA A 25 -2.23 27.76 1.86
C ALA A 25 -1.13 27.07 2.67
N ILE A 26 -1.23 27.07 4.00
CA ILE A 26 -0.27 26.41 4.89
C ILE A 26 -0.58 24.90 5.04
N ALA A 27 -1.87 24.55 5.06
CA ALA A 27 -2.29 23.16 5.29
C ALA A 27 -2.01 22.25 4.08
N ILE A 28 -2.21 22.71 2.84
CA ILE A 28 -2.12 21.88 1.63
C ILE A 28 -0.73 21.24 1.45
N PRO A 29 0.40 21.99 1.51
CA PRO A 29 1.72 21.39 1.32
C PRO A 29 2.06 20.36 2.40
N ARG A 30 1.69 20.66 3.65
CA ARG A 30 1.95 19.77 4.78
C ARG A 30 1.11 18.50 4.69
N PHE A 31 -0.15 18.62 4.28
CA PHE A 31 -1.05 17.48 4.10
C PHE A 31 -0.56 16.52 3.01
N ALA A 32 -0.04 17.06 1.90
CA ALA A 32 0.52 16.25 0.81
C ALA A 32 1.72 15.41 1.28
N ALA A 33 2.66 16.02 2.02
CA ALA A 33 3.81 15.29 2.58
C ALA A 33 3.37 14.19 3.56
N THR A 34 2.47 14.51 4.50
CA THR A 34 1.96 13.52 5.48
C THR A 34 1.23 12.36 4.82
N ARG A 35 0.57 12.58 3.68
CA ARG A 35 -0.08 11.53 2.91
C ARG A 35 0.93 10.57 2.32
N THR A 36 2.01 11.08 1.72
CA THR A 36 3.08 10.24 1.17
C THR A 36 3.76 9.43 2.28
N ASP A 37 4.06 10.05 3.43
CA ASP A 37 4.66 9.33 4.55
C ASP A 37 3.75 8.21 5.07
N ALA A 38 2.43 8.44 5.13
CA ALA A 38 1.45 7.43 5.50
C ALA A 38 1.39 6.28 4.48
N GLU A 39 1.49 6.57 3.18
CA GLU A 39 1.54 5.55 2.12
C GLU A 39 2.81 4.68 2.24
N ILE A 40 3.97 5.28 2.52
CA ILE A 40 5.24 4.57 2.76
C ILE A 40 5.14 3.70 4.01
N ALA A 41 4.64 4.24 5.12
CA ALA A 41 4.48 3.49 6.37
C ALA A 41 3.53 2.30 6.22
N LYS A 42 2.40 2.49 5.51
CA LYS A 42 1.49 1.40 5.15
C LYS A 42 2.19 0.34 4.31
N GLY A 43 2.91 0.75 3.25
CA GLY A 43 3.66 -0.17 2.40
C GLY A 43 4.67 -1.01 3.18
N ARG A 44 5.43 -0.41 4.10
CA ARG A 44 6.36 -1.11 5.00
C ARG A 44 5.65 -2.14 5.87
N SER A 45 4.53 -1.75 6.49
CA SER A 45 3.71 -2.64 7.32
C SER A 45 3.17 -3.84 6.51
N ASP A 46 2.67 -3.59 5.31
CA ASP A 46 2.12 -4.63 4.43
C ASP A 46 3.25 -5.60 4.01
N ILE A 47 4.42 -5.10 3.57
CA ILE A 47 5.59 -5.92 3.20
C ILE A 47 6.10 -6.76 4.38
N ALA A 48 6.18 -6.17 5.57
CA ALA A 48 6.61 -6.87 6.78
C ALA A 48 5.64 -8.00 7.15
N SER A 49 4.33 -7.74 7.03
CA SER A 49 3.28 -8.73 7.26
C SER A 49 3.36 -9.88 6.27
N ILE A 50 3.55 -9.58 4.97
CA ILE A 50 3.71 -10.59 3.90
C ILE A 50 4.94 -11.47 4.17
N ARG A 51 6.10 -10.86 4.46
CA ARG A 51 7.33 -11.61 4.77
C ARG A 51 7.17 -12.51 6.00
N SER A 52 6.54 -12.00 7.05
CA SER A 52 6.27 -12.77 8.27
C SER A 52 5.32 -13.92 8.01
N ALA A 53 4.28 -13.70 7.19
CA ALA A 53 3.35 -14.74 6.80
C ALA A 53 4.03 -15.85 5.99
N ILE A 54 4.95 -15.51 5.07
CA ILE A 54 5.70 -16.51 4.29
C ILE A 54 6.53 -17.41 5.23
N VAL A 55 7.17 -16.84 6.24
CA VAL A 55 7.96 -17.60 7.22
C VAL A 55 7.05 -18.48 8.09
N SER A 56 5.93 -17.95 8.58
CA SER A 56 4.95 -18.70 9.38
C SER A 56 4.33 -19.88 8.61
N GLU A 57 3.99 -19.63 7.35
CA GLU A 57 3.49 -20.65 6.42
C GLU A 57 4.56 -21.73 6.22
N ARG A 58 5.81 -21.33 5.96
CA ARG A 58 6.94 -22.25 5.81
C ARG A 58 7.13 -23.14 7.04
N GLN A 59 7.02 -22.58 8.25
CA GLN A 59 7.12 -23.33 9.50
C GLN A 59 5.98 -24.36 9.63
N THR A 60 4.76 -23.96 9.30
CA THR A 60 3.59 -24.85 9.32
C THR A 60 3.76 -26.04 8.36
N GLN A 61 4.30 -25.81 7.16
CA GLN A 61 4.50 -26.88 6.18
C GLN A 61 5.63 -27.84 6.56
N LEU A 62 6.70 -27.33 7.17
CA LEU A 62 7.77 -28.19 7.67
C LEU A 62 7.26 -29.19 8.71
N ILE A 63 6.35 -28.76 9.59
CA ILE A 63 5.71 -29.65 10.57
C ILE A 63 4.84 -30.71 9.87
N ARG A 64 4.23 -30.37 8.73
CA ARG A 64 3.45 -31.30 7.89
C ARG A 64 4.31 -32.18 6.98
N GLY A 65 5.64 -32.11 7.07
CA GLY A 65 6.57 -32.88 6.24
C GLY A 65 6.73 -32.34 4.81
N VAL A 66 6.19 -31.16 4.50
CA VAL A 66 6.28 -30.52 3.20
C VAL A 66 7.44 -29.51 3.20
N SER A 67 8.45 -29.75 2.36
CA SER A 67 9.66 -28.92 2.30
C SER A 67 9.59 -27.78 1.28
N THR A 68 8.50 -27.65 0.53
CA THR A 68 8.35 -26.63 -0.51
C THR A 68 7.77 -25.31 0.04
N TYR A 69 8.26 -24.19 -0.50
CA TYR A 69 7.61 -22.90 -0.28
C TYR A 69 6.25 -22.86 -0.98
N MET A 70 5.45 -21.84 -0.64
CA MET A 70 4.17 -21.65 -1.30
C MET A 70 4.40 -21.34 -2.78
N PRO A 71 3.67 -21.96 -3.73
CA PRO A 71 3.94 -21.79 -5.14
C PRO A 71 3.56 -20.40 -5.66
N ARG A 72 2.58 -19.72 -5.05
CA ARG A 72 2.21 -18.34 -5.37
C ARG A 72 1.64 -17.66 -4.13
N LEU A 73 1.92 -16.37 -3.95
CA LEU A 73 1.42 -15.63 -2.78
C LEU A 73 -0.05 -15.19 -2.91
N SER A 74 -0.54 -14.97 -4.12
CA SER A 74 -1.87 -14.44 -4.38
C SER A 74 -2.43 -14.97 -5.70
N THR A 75 -3.74 -15.15 -5.73
CA THR A 75 -4.51 -15.35 -6.97
C THR A 75 -5.44 -14.19 -7.28
N GLY A 76 -5.63 -13.26 -6.32
CA GLY A 76 -6.46 -12.07 -6.50
C GLY A 76 -5.85 -11.06 -7.47
N VAL A 77 -6.72 -10.34 -8.18
CA VAL A 77 -6.38 -9.25 -9.11
C VAL A 77 -6.67 -7.88 -8.47
N ALA A 78 -6.56 -6.80 -9.24
CA ALA A 78 -6.91 -5.46 -8.76
C ALA A 78 -8.36 -5.44 -8.21
N GLY A 79 -8.55 -4.89 -7.02
CA GLY A 79 -9.83 -4.89 -6.30
C GLY A 79 -10.07 -6.10 -5.37
N ASP A 80 -9.26 -7.15 -5.42
CA ASP A 80 -9.38 -8.32 -4.51
C ASP A 80 -8.50 -8.18 -3.26
N ASN A 81 -8.68 -9.09 -2.30
CA ASN A 81 -7.71 -9.30 -1.23
C ASN A 81 -6.51 -10.08 -1.76
N LEU A 82 -5.33 -9.47 -1.74
CA LEU A 82 -4.06 -10.08 -2.12
C LEU A 82 -3.44 -10.86 -0.97
N PHE A 83 -2.49 -11.73 -1.30
CA PHE A 83 -1.66 -12.46 -0.33
C PHE A 83 -2.42 -13.46 0.55
N THR A 84 -3.55 -13.99 0.05
CA THR A 84 -4.32 -15.05 0.74
C THR A 84 -3.74 -16.46 0.51
N GLY A 85 -2.76 -16.60 -0.39
CA GLY A 85 -2.29 -17.88 -0.91
C GLY A 85 -3.02 -18.29 -2.19
N SER A 86 -2.49 -19.29 -2.90
CA SER A 86 -3.06 -19.79 -4.17
C SER A 86 -3.71 -21.16 -4.10
N ASP A 87 -3.52 -21.88 -3.00
CA ASP A 87 -3.92 -23.27 -2.89
C ASP A 87 -5.05 -23.37 -1.87
N ALA A 88 -6.10 -24.15 -2.17
CA ALA A 88 -7.22 -24.39 -1.25
C ALA A 88 -6.78 -24.96 0.12
N ASN A 89 -5.55 -25.48 0.21
CA ASN A 89 -4.99 -26.13 1.39
C ASN A 89 -3.94 -25.28 2.13
N ARG A 90 -3.51 -24.14 1.55
CA ARG A 90 -2.45 -23.28 2.11
C ARG A 90 -2.93 -21.84 2.09
N THR A 91 -3.20 -21.30 3.28
CA THR A 91 -3.52 -19.89 3.47
C THR A 91 -2.28 -19.16 3.94
N LEU A 92 -1.98 -18.01 3.33
CA LEU A 92 -0.88 -17.16 3.73
C LEU A 92 -1.35 -16.13 4.77
N LEU A 93 -2.20 -15.19 4.34
CA LEU A 93 -2.92 -14.30 5.23
C LEU A 93 -4.40 -14.70 5.29
N MET A 94 -4.93 -14.84 6.50
CA MET A 94 -6.37 -15.03 6.73
C MET A 94 -7.16 -13.80 6.27
N TYR A 95 -6.61 -12.61 6.53
CA TYR A 95 -7.11 -11.34 6.02
C TYR A 95 -6.07 -10.81 5.04
N GLY A 96 -6.35 -10.98 3.75
CA GLY A 96 -5.45 -10.50 2.70
C GLY A 96 -5.31 -8.96 2.72
N VAL A 97 -4.24 -8.48 2.10
CA VAL A 97 -4.05 -7.04 1.91
C VAL A 97 -4.98 -6.61 0.79
N SER A 98 -5.89 -5.67 1.05
CA SER A 98 -6.74 -5.10 0.00
C SER A 98 -5.86 -4.60 -1.14
N ALA A 99 -6.11 -5.09 -2.36
CA ALA A 99 -5.48 -4.56 -3.54
C ALA A 99 -5.78 -3.07 -3.62
N GLY A 100 -4.75 -2.31 -3.97
CA GLY A 100 -4.92 -0.93 -4.39
C GLY A 100 -5.52 -0.84 -5.78
N ASP A 101 -5.83 0.38 -6.21
CA ASP A 101 -5.99 0.65 -7.64
C ASP A 101 -4.60 0.69 -8.30
N TRP A 102 -4.53 0.51 -9.61
CA TRP A 102 -3.28 0.60 -10.38
C TRP A 102 -2.52 1.94 -10.19
N ALA A 103 -3.21 2.96 -9.68
CA ALA A 103 -2.64 4.26 -9.36
C ALA A 103 -2.04 4.35 -7.95
N GLN A 104 -2.50 3.54 -6.99
CA GLN A 104 -2.09 3.62 -5.58
C GLN A 104 -2.26 2.28 -4.84
N GLY A 105 -1.20 1.84 -4.14
CA GLY A 105 -1.23 0.64 -3.31
C GLY A 105 -0.59 -0.58 -3.98
N ILE A 106 -0.81 -1.76 -3.40
CA ILE A 106 -0.25 -3.03 -3.88
C ILE A 106 -1.22 -3.66 -4.88
N VAL A 107 -0.73 -4.05 -6.05
CA VAL A 107 -1.50 -4.80 -7.06
C VAL A 107 -0.70 -6.02 -7.51
N ASN A 108 -1.38 -7.11 -7.86
CA ASN A 108 -0.75 -8.21 -8.58
C ASN A 108 -0.54 -7.77 -10.03
N ALA A 109 0.69 -7.88 -10.56
CA ALA A 109 1.05 -7.37 -11.88
C ALA A 109 0.57 -8.28 -13.04
N GLY A 110 -0.47 -9.08 -12.82
CA GLY A 110 -1.00 -10.03 -13.79
C GLY A 110 -0.09 -11.24 -14.03
N THR A 111 0.95 -11.41 -13.21
CA THR A 111 1.81 -12.59 -13.23
C THR A 111 1.80 -13.29 -11.87
N THR A 112 2.23 -14.56 -11.86
CA THR A 112 2.22 -15.43 -10.69
C THR A 112 2.97 -14.87 -9.48
N ASP A 113 4.08 -14.18 -9.72
CA ASP A 113 5.08 -13.92 -8.68
C ASP A 113 5.45 -12.44 -8.54
N THR A 114 4.90 -11.56 -9.36
CA THR A 114 5.21 -10.12 -9.32
C THR A 114 4.05 -9.27 -8.83
N TYR A 115 4.39 -8.32 -7.96
CA TYR A 115 3.48 -7.41 -7.30
C TYR A 115 4.02 -6.01 -7.48
N THR A 116 3.19 -5.07 -7.90
CA THR A 116 3.59 -3.67 -8.03
C THR A 116 3.03 -2.84 -6.89
N ILE A 117 3.85 -1.94 -6.37
CA ILE A 117 3.46 -0.98 -5.33
C ILE A 117 3.67 0.41 -5.90
N THR A 118 2.60 1.21 -5.97
CA THR A 118 2.68 2.58 -6.45
C THR A 118 2.46 3.56 -5.30
N ILE A 119 3.45 4.43 -5.08
CA ILE A 119 3.45 5.48 -4.05
C ILE A 119 3.87 6.78 -4.71
N ASN A 120 3.04 7.82 -4.57
CA ASN A 120 3.31 9.15 -5.14
C ASN A 120 3.76 9.14 -6.62
N GLY A 121 3.15 8.29 -7.45
CA GLY A 121 3.47 8.15 -8.88
C GLY A 121 4.73 7.32 -9.19
N VAL A 122 5.44 6.84 -8.17
CA VAL A 122 6.58 5.92 -8.34
C VAL A 122 6.09 4.48 -8.17
N THR A 123 6.22 3.67 -9.21
CA THR A 123 5.87 2.26 -9.18
C THR A 123 7.09 1.39 -8.92
N LEU A 124 7.01 0.53 -7.92
CA LEU A 124 8.02 -0.46 -7.56
C LEU A 124 7.51 -1.85 -7.88
N THR A 125 8.43 -2.77 -8.23
CA THR A 125 8.10 -4.18 -8.45
C THR A 125 8.72 -5.04 -7.38
N PHE A 126 7.88 -5.76 -6.65
CA PHE A 126 8.25 -6.84 -5.75
C PHE A 126 8.08 -8.18 -6.45
N THR A 127 9.10 -9.02 -6.32
CA THR A 127 9.11 -10.37 -6.87
C THR A 127 9.18 -11.37 -5.72
N TYR A 128 8.29 -12.34 -5.75
CA TYR A 128 8.35 -13.52 -4.91
C TYR A 128 9.16 -14.61 -5.60
N THR A 129 10.20 -15.13 -4.94
CA THR A 129 11.02 -16.21 -5.47
C THR A 129 10.67 -17.52 -4.77
N VAL A 130 9.90 -18.39 -5.45
CA VAL A 130 9.42 -19.66 -4.89
C VAL A 130 10.57 -20.57 -4.42
N ALA A 131 11.74 -20.54 -5.09
CA ALA A 131 12.88 -21.38 -4.75
C ALA A 131 13.41 -21.16 -3.32
N ASN A 132 13.28 -19.95 -2.79
CA ASN A 132 13.85 -19.57 -1.49
C ASN A 132 12.87 -18.81 -0.59
N GLY A 133 11.61 -18.65 -1.01
CA GLY A 133 10.57 -17.94 -0.27
C GLY A 133 10.82 -16.44 -0.09
N ARG A 134 11.73 -15.82 -0.86
CA ARG A 134 12.07 -14.41 -0.68
C ARG A 134 11.07 -13.50 -1.37
N PHE A 135 10.67 -12.44 -0.68
CA PHE A 135 9.86 -11.34 -1.23
C PHE A 135 10.72 -10.07 -1.30
N THR A 136 11.23 -9.78 -2.48
CA THR A 136 12.27 -8.75 -2.71
C THR A 136 11.77 -7.71 -3.69
N CYS A 137 12.09 -6.44 -3.45
CA CYS A 137 11.90 -5.40 -4.46
C CYS A 137 13.11 -5.35 -5.39
N SER A 138 12.84 -5.28 -6.70
CA SER A 138 13.85 -5.29 -7.76
C SER A 138 14.31 -3.88 -8.09
N THR A 139 15.59 -3.58 -7.86
CA THR A 139 16.21 -2.27 -8.13
C THR A 139 17.11 -2.25 -9.37
N THR A 140 17.32 -3.40 -10.01
CA THR A 140 18.40 -3.61 -11.00
C THR A 140 18.26 -2.80 -12.30
N ALA A 141 17.11 -2.16 -12.53
CA ALA A 141 16.86 -1.25 -13.66
C ALA A 141 15.98 -0.04 -13.29
N GLY A 142 15.85 0.27 -11.99
CA GLY A 142 15.00 1.35 -11.50
C GLY A 142 15.66 2.73 -11.55
N SER A 143 14.86 3.77 -11.77
CA SER A 143 15.26 5.17 -11.53
C SER A 143 15.74 5.39 -10.08
N ALA A 144 16.54 6.43 -9.84
CA ALA A 144 17.03 6.75 -8.50
C ALA A 144 15.93 6.88 -7.44
N ALA A 145 14.76 7.42 -7.84
CA ALA A 145 13.57 7.51 -6.98
C ALA A 145 13.00 6.13 -6.60
N GLN A 146 13.01 5.17 -7.52
CA GLN A 146 12.57 3.81 -7.24
C GLN A 146 13.53 3.10 -6.29
N ASN A 147 14.84 3.28 -6.47
CA ASN A 147 15.83 2.64 -5.59
C ASN A 147 15.74 3.19 -4.16
N ALA A 148 15.65 4.51 -3.99
CA ALA A 148 15.49 5.13 -2.67
C ALA A 148 14.19 4.69 -1.97
N LEU A 149 13.07 4.61 -2.71
CA LEU A 149 11.80 4.16 -2.15
C LEU A 149 11.83 2.67 -1.79
N CYS A 150 12.46 1.83 -2.62
CA CYS A 150 12.64 0.40 -2.36
C CYS A 150 13.47 0.17 -1.08
N GLU A 151 14.57 0.91 -0.89
CA GLU A 151 15.37 0.85 0.33
C GLU A 151 14.57 1.31 1.57
N ASN A 152 13.76 2.36 1.45
CA ASN A 152 12.90 2.83 2.54
C ASN A 152 11.83 1.79 2.90
N LEU A 153 11.28 1.08 1.91
CA LEU A 153 10.26 0.05 2.13
C LEU A 153 10.80 -1.26 2.71
N ILE A 154 12.09 -1.55 2.52
CA ILE A 154 12.72 -2.80 2.98
C ILE A 154 13.36 -2.66 4.36
N ASN A 155 13.91 -1.49 4.68
CA ASN A 155 14.46 -1.14 5.99
C ASN A 155 13.35 -0.73 6.96
#